data_AF-A0A954XVB7-F1
#
_entry.id   AF-A0A954XVB7-F1
#
_cell.length_a   1.000
_cell.length_b   1.000
_cell.length_c   1.000
_cell.angle_alpha   90.00
_cell.angle_beta   90.00
_cell.angle_gamma   90.00
#
_symmetry.space_group_name_H-M   'P 1'
#
loop_
_entity.id
_entity.type
_entity.pdbx_description
1 polymer ?
#
loop_
_entity_poly.entity_id
_entity_poly.type
_entity_poly.pdbx_seq_one_letter_code
_entity_poly.pdbx_strand_id
1 'polypeptide(L)'
;MTNSHQLRNRIADIDGGELTGLPSTHHPYAVVFPAPQARVIVYTTKFEATRQLLAFANAATPLGIIGRYGLPRDKDIEGFVAIAHDLPIYFLGDCDPFDLLVFTWLRQHLAIQFLGVSDAVVAALGVAVTERITIALPDQEKRAIPLLREVSSDLEGFVGPNCARMLQDNRKLELEALVSCHTTPVTNLLSLLIDAA
;
A
#
# COMPACT_ATOMS: atom_id res chain seq x y z
N MET A 1 12.40 -18.09 -5.50
CA MET A 1 12.08 -16.82 -4.81
C MET A 1 13.30 -15.92 -4.93
N THR A 2 13.12 -14.71 -5.47
CA THR A 2 14.20 -13.71 -5.57
C THR A 2 14.64 -13.29 -4.17
N ASN A 3 15.96 -13.19 -3.92
CA ASN A 3 16.49 -12.70 -2.65
C ASN A 3 16.05 -11.23 -2.44
N SER A 4 15.60 -10.86 -1.24
CA SER A 4 15.07 -9.52 -0.97
C SER A 4 16.08 -8.39 -1.23
N HIS A 5 17.38 -8.65 -1.06
CA HIS A 5 18.44 -7.72 -1.41
C HIS A 5 18.55 -7.54 -2.94
N GLN A 6 18.39 -8.62 -3.71
CA GLN A 6 18.36 -8.54 -5.18
C GLN A 6 17.12 -7.78 -5.64
N LEU A 7 15.95 -8.01 -5.02
CA LEU A 7 14.73 -7.28 -5.34
C LEU A 7 14.90 -5.78 -5.08
N ARG A 8 15.44 -5.40 -3.91
CA ARG A 8 15.73 -4.00 -3.57
C ARG A 8 16.61 -3.33 -4.63
N ASN A 9 17.70 -3.98 -5.06
CA ASN A 9 18.59 -3.42 -6.08
C ASN A 9 17.88 -3.24 -7.43
N ARG A 10 17.07 -4.23 -7.84
CA ARG A 10 16.32 -4.13 -9.10
C ARG A 10 15.25 -3.05 -9.08
N ILE A 11 14.63 -2.83 -7.92
CA ILE A 11 13.72 -1.70 -7.71
C ILE A 11 14.50 -0.38 -7.88
N ALA A 12 15.67 -0.26 -7.23
CA ALA A 12 16.56 0.90 -7.34
C ALA A 12 16.96 1.21 -8.80
N ASP A 13 17.26 0.18 -9.59
CA ASP A 13 17.67 0.34 -10.99
C ASP A 13 16.52 0.89 -11.87
N ILE A 14 15.27 0.57 -11.54
CA ILE A 14 14.09 1.00 -12.31
C ILE A 14 13.65 2.41 -11.91
N ASP A 15 13.66 2.68 -10.60
CA ASP A 15 13.16 3.93 -10.02
C ASP A 15 14.24 5.01 -9.85
N GLY A 16 15.48 4.75 -10.29
CA GLY A 16 16.58 5.70 -10.15
C GLY A 16 16.99 5.97 -8.70
N GLY A 17 16.66 5.06 -7.78
CA GLY A 17 16.90 5.21 -6.35
C GLY A 17 15.78 5.92 -5.59
N GLU A 18 14.62 6.20 -6.19
CA GLU A 18 13.53 6.94 -5.54
C GLU A 18 12.98 6.24 -4.30
N LEU A 19 12.62 4.95 -4.42
CA LEU A 19 12.04 4.17 -3.33
C LEU A 19 13.14 3.64 -2.39
N THR A 20 14.37 3.51 -2.87
CA THR A 20 15.47 2.92 -2.08
C THR A 20 16.39 3.94 -1.43
N GLY A 21 16.38 5.18 -1.91
CA GLY A 21 17.13 6.31 -1.41
C GLY A 21 16.82 6.59 0.05
N LEU A 22 17.87 6.97 0.78
CA LEU A 22 17.83 7.37 2.20
C LEU A 22 16.64 8.33 2.42
N PRO A 23 16.01 8.32 3.61
CA PRO A 23 14.76 9.05 3.82
C PRO A 23 14.89 10.47 3.27
N SER A 24 14.08 10.78 2.26
CA SER A 24 14.06 12.12 1.71
C SER A 24 13.63 13.05 2.83
N THR A 25 14.24 14.23 2.91
CA THR A 25 13.81 15.28 3.85
C THR A 25 12.35 15.67 3.65
N HIS A 26 11.76 15.29 2.52
CA HIS A 26 10.38 15.57 2.14
C HIS A 26 9.38 14.51 2.61
N HIS A 27 9.84 13.27 2.89
CA HIS A 27 8.97 12.17 3.32
C HIS A 27 9.56 11.49 4.57
N PRO A 28 9.51 12.18 5.74
CA PRO A 28 10.01 11.63 6.97
C PRO A 28 9.22 10.39 7.39
N TYR A 29 9.88 9.57 8.20
CA TYR A 29 9.24 8.45 8.88
C TYR A 29 8.13 8.98 9.81
N ALA A 30 6.96 8.34 9.79
CA ALA A 30 5.86 8.65 10.70
C ALA A 30 5.41 7.38 11.42
N VAL A 31 5.29 7.43 12.76
CA VAL A 31 4.76 6.32 13.55
C VAL A 31 3.67 6.84 14.46
N VAL A 32 2.48 6.23 14.36
CA VAL A 32 1.44 6.31 15.38
C VAL A 32 1.50 4.99 16.13
N PHE A 33 2.04 5.02 17.34
CA PHE A 33 2.17 3.80 18.14
C PHE A 33 0.79 3.20 18.46
N PRO A 34 0.63 1.87 18.38
CA PRO A 34 -0.62 1.22 18.74
C PRO A 34 -0.92 1.48 20.21
N ALA A 35 -2.14 1.95 20.51
CA ALA A 35 -2.64 1.99 21.88
C ALA A 35 -2.80 0.55 22.42
N PRO A 36 -2.86 0.32 23.75
CA PRO A 36 -2.98 -1.03 24.32
C PRO A 36 -4.17 -1.85 23.79
N GLN A 37 -5.23 -1.17 23.38
CA GLN A 37 -6.44 -1.75 22.81
C GLN A 37 -6.40 -1.92 21.29
N ALA A 38 -5.29 -1.56 20.64
CA ALA A 38 -5.13 -1.72 19.20
C ALA A 38 -5.27 -3.19 18.79
N ARG A 39 -5.82 -3.39 17.60
CA ARG A 39 -6.04 -4.74 17.04
C ARG A 39 -5.23 -5.00 15.78
N VAL A 40 -4.70 -3.96 15.15
CA VAL A 40 -4.01 -4.04 13.86
C VAL A 40 -2.93 -2.96 13.75
N ILE A 41 -1.98 -3.19 12.85
CA ILE A 41 -1.04 -2.18 12.36
C ILE A 41 -1.29 -1.92 10.88
N VAL A 42 -1.31 -0.65 10.48
CA VAL A 42 -1.34 -0.24 9.07
C VAL A 42 0.05 0.27 8.68
N TYR A 43 0.71 -0.40 7.75
CA TYR A 43 1.85 0.13 7.02
C TYR A 43 1.35 0.92 5.81
N THR A 44 1.88 2.12 5.57
CA THR A 44 1.49 2.94 4.41
C THR A 44 2.65 3.75 3.85
N THR A 45 2.67 3.91 2.54
CA THR A 45 3.53 4.86 1.82
C THR A 45 2.90 6.27 1.73
N LYS A 46 1.60 6.39 2.05
CA LYS A 46 0.77 7.61 1.93
C LYS A 46 0.17 7.98 3.28
N PHE A 47 1.02 8.41 4.21
CA PHE A 47 0.62 8.64 5.60
C PHE A 47 -0.56 9.64 5.74
N GLU A 48 -0.51 10.77 5.03
CA GLU A 48 -1.60 11.76 5.13
C GLU A 48 -2.90 11.29 4.50
N ALA A 49 -2.86 10.63 3.33
CA ALA A 49 -4.04 10.06 2.70
C ALA A 49 -4.67 8.97 3.59
N THR A 50 -3.84 8.10 4.16
CA THR A 50 -4.27 7.12 5.15
C THR A 50 -4.91 7.79 6.36
N ARG A 51 -4.29 8.81 6.95
CA ARG A 51 -4.84 9.52 8.10
C ARG A 51 -6.20 10.17 7.79
N GLN A 52 -6.34 10.77 6.61
CA GLN A 52 -7.61 11.35 6.15
C GLN A 52 -8.69 10.28 5.96
N LEU A 53 -8.35 9.16 5.30
CA LEU A 53 -9.25 8.04 5.12
C LEU A 53 -9.73 7.46 6.45
N LEU A 54 -8.83 7.30 7.42
CA LEU A 54 -9.13 6.79 8.75
C LEU A 54 -10.00 7.75 9.57
N ALA A 55 -9.72 9.06 9.49
CA ALA A 55 -10.53 10.08 10.11
C ALA A 55 -11.94 10.11 9.52
N PHE A 56 -12.05 9.96 8.20
CA PHE A 56 -13.32 9.92 7.49
C PHE A 56 -14.14 8.67 7.85
N ALA A 57 -13.50 7.51 7.96
CA ALA A 57 -14.16 6.24 8.28
C ALA A 57 -14.75 6.18 9.70
N ASN A 58 -14.57 7.25 10.50
CA ASN A 58 -14.84 7.32 11.94
C ASN A 58 -14.35 6.04 12.62
N ALA A 59 -13.12 5.63 12.30
CA ALA A 59 -12.57 4.37 12.75
C ALA A 59 -12.52 4.36 14.29
N ALA A 60 -13.53 3.73 14.90
CA ALA A 60 -13.57 3.49 16.33
C ALA A 60 -12.52 2.44 16.74
N THR A 61 -12.03 1.66 15.77
CA THR A 61 -11.02 0.63 15.95
C THR A 61 -9.65 1.27 16.22
N PRO A 62 -9.09 1.09 17.42
CA PRO A 62 -7.77 1.57 17.73
C PRO A 62 -6.74 0.78 16.90
N LEU A 63 -5.75 1.48 16.35
CA LEU A 63 -4.74 0.92 15.47
C LEU A 63 -3.40 1.64 15.63
N GLY A 64 -2.33 0.98 15.22
CA GLY A 64 -1.05 1.63 14.97
C GLY A 64 -0.86 1.94 13.50
N ILE A 65 -0.08 2.98 13.18
CA ILE A 65 0.29 3.34 11.79
C ILE A 65 1.80 3.42 11.68
N ILE A 66 2.36 2.80 10.64
CA ILE A 66 3.75 2.93 10.24
C ILE A 66 3.76 3.58 8.84
N GLY A 67 4.03 4.87 8.79
CA GLY A 67 4.13 5.66 7.56
C GLY A 67 5.58 5.76 7.08
N ARG A 68 5.85 5.19 5.91
CA ARG A 68 7.16 5.25 5.25
C ARG A 68 7.02 5.25 3.74
N TYR A 69 7.42 6.35 3.10
CA TYR A 69 7.55 6.40 1.65
C TYR A 69 8.71 5.51 1.18
N GLY A 70 8.47 4.72 0.12
CA GLY A 70 9.46 3.80 -0.45
C GLY A 70 9.81 2.63 0.45
N LEU A 71 10.91 1.95 0.13
CA LEU A 71 11.39 0.78 0.84
C LEU A 71 12.05 1.16 2.17
N PRO A 72 11.66 0.51 3.29
CA PRO A 72 12.38 0.64 4.54
C PRO A 72 13.75 -0.05 4.44
N ARG A 73 14.69 0.31 5.31
CA ARG A 73 15.96 -0.41 5.39
C ARG A 73 15.74 -1.74 6.10
N ASP A 74 16.61 -2.72 5.83
CA ASP A 74 16.53 -4.04 6.46
C ASP A 74 16.51 -3.95 7.99
N LYS A 75 17.30 -3.04 8.57
CA LYS A 75 17.33 -2.80 10.03
C LYS A 75 16.04 -2.18 10.59
N ASP A 76 15.23 -1.55 9.75
CA ASP A 76 13.97 -0.93 10.20
C ASP A 76 12.90 -2.03 10.42
N ILE A 77 13.05 -3.19 9.76
CA ILE A 77 12.13 -4.33 9.88
C ILE A 77 12.06 -4.84 11.32
N GLU A 78 13.18 -4.95 12.02
CA GLU A 78 13.21 -5.36 13.42
C GLU A 78 12.38 -4.41 14.29
N GLY A 79 12.46 -3.11 14.00
CA GLY A 79 11.65 -2.09 14.65
C GLY A 79 10.16 -2.26 14.35
N PHE A 80 9.78 -2.63 13.12
CA PHE A 80 8.38 -2.83 12.77
C PHE A 80 7.80 -4.07 13.44
N VAL A 81 8.58 -5.15 13.51
CA VAL A 81 8.21 -6.36 14.26
C VAL A 81 8.03 -6.02 15.74
N ALA A 82 8.93 -5.23 16.33
CA ALA A 82 8.80 -4.80 17.72
C ALA A 82 7.57 -3.91 17.97
N ILE A 83 7.23 -3.02 17.04
CA ILE A 83 6.02 -2.17 17.12
C ILE A 83 4.74 -3.00 16.95
N ALA A 84 4.74 -3.95 16.00
CA ALA A 84 3.57 -4.76 15.72
C ALA A 84 3.32 -5.83 16.79
N HIS A 85 4.37 -6.36 17.41
CA HIS A 85 4.30 -7.49 18.33
C HIS A 85 3.58 -8.67 17.64
N ASP A 86 2.40 -9.06 18.12
CA ASP A 86 1.55 -10.11 17.53
C ASP A 86 0.34 -9.55 16.75
N LEU A 87 0.28 -8.23 16.55
CA LEU A 87 -0.82 -7.62 15.81
C LEU A 87 -0.67 -7.90 14.29
N PRO A 88 -1.77 -8.24 13.60
CA PRO A 88 -1.75 -8.35 12.15
C PRO A 88 -1.35 -7.02 11.51
N ILE A 89 -0.57 -7.10 10.43
CA ILE A 89 -0.07 -5.95 9.68
C ILE A 89 -0.76 -5.91 8.32
N TYR A 90 -1.28 -4.75 7.97
CA TYR A 90 -1.91 -4.47 6.68
C TYR A 90 -1.13 -3.41 5.92
N PHE A 91 -0.94 -3.60 4.62
CA PHE A 91 -0.36 -2.60 3.72
C PHE A 91 -1.48 -1.77 3.09
N LEU A 92 -1.48 -0.46 3.28
CA LEU A 92 -2.41 0.48 2.67
C LEU A 92 -1.65 1.47 1.79
N GLY A 93 -1.76 1.29 0.47
CA GLY A 93 -1.14 2.14 -0.55
C GLY A 93 -1.97 2.14 -1.83
N ASP A 94 -1.42 2.79 -2.85
CA ASP A 94 -2.01 2.96 -4.18
C ASP A 94 -2.00 1.63 -4.97
N CYS A 95 -2.82 1.60 -6.02
CA CYS A 95 -2.76 0.55 -7.04
C CYS A 95 -1.82 1.03 -8.15
N ASP A 96 -0.53 1.09 -7.82
CA ASP A 96 0.52 1.47 -8.75
C ASP A 96 1.75 0.57 -8.66
N PRO A 97 2.60 0.53 -9.71
CA PRO A 97 3.73 -0.40 -9.71
C PRO A 97 4.69 -0.24 -8.52
N PHE A 98 4.86 0.96 -7.99
CA PHE A 98 5.82 1.24 -6.94
C PHE A 98 5.33 0.82 -5.57
N ASP A 99 4.11 1.19 -5.19
CA ASP A 99 3.52 0.73 -3.94
C ASP A 99 3.36 -0.79 -3.91
N LEU A 100 3.01 -1.39 -5.05
CA LEU A 100 2.92 -2.84 -5.16
C LEU A 100 4.28 -3.54 -5.08
N LEU A 101 5.35 -2.92 -5.58
CA LEU A 101 6.72 -3.42 -5.37
C LEU A 101 7.18 -3.27 -3.92
N VAL A 102 6.83 -2.16 -3.25
CA VAL A 102 7.07 -1.97 -1.82
C VAL A 102 6.36 -3.05 -1.01
N PHE A 103 5.07 -3.29 -1.26
CA PHE A 103 4.32 -4.38 -0.65
C PHE A 103 4.97 -5.74 -0.93
N THR A 104 5.33 -6.01 -2.19
CA THR A 104 5.94 -7.29 -2.59
C THR A 104 7.28 -7.55 -1.90
N TRP A 105 8.05 -6.49 -1.65
CA TRP A 105 9.28 -6.61 -0.87
C TRP A 105 8.98 -6.79 0.63
N LEU A 106 8.05 -6.02 1.21
CA LEU A 106 7.67 -6.12 2.63
C LEU A 106 7.16 -7.51 3.01
N ARG A 107 6.35 -8.17 2.16
CA ARG A 107 5.85 -9.53 2.40
C ARG A 107 6.92 -10.63 2.40
N GLN A 108 8.16 -10.31 2.01
CA GLN A 108 9.30 -11.23 2.19
C GLN A 108 9.88 -11.17 3.61
N HIS A 109 9.52 -10.14 4.38
CA HIS A 109 10.06 -9.84 5.70
C HIS A 109 9.00 -9.86 6.82
N LEU A 110 7.75 -9.55 6.47
CA LEU A 110 6.64 -9.41 7.40
C LEU A 110 5.46 -10.28 6.96
N ALA A 111 4.71 -10.80 7.93
CA ALA A 111 3.39 -11.37 7.70
C ALA A 111 2.37 -10.24 7.47
N ILE A 112 2.47 -9.60 6.30
CA ILE A 112 1.68 -8.43 5.91
C ILE A 112 0.66 -8.80 4.84
N GLN A 113 -0.57 -8.33 5.01
CA GLN A 113 -1.67 -8.51 4.04
C GLN A 113 -1.90 -7.22 3.25
N PHE A 114 -2.33 -7.33 2.01
CA PHE A 114 -2.64 -6.17 1.18
C PHE A 114 -4.04 -5.65 1.50
N LEU A 115 -4.12 -4.37 1.86
CA LEU A 115 -5.35 -3.62 2.11
C LEU A 115 -5.40 -2.34 1.26
N GLY A 116 -4.47 -2.21 0.32
CA GLY A 116 -4.35 -1.06 -0.58
C GLY A 116 -5.50 -0.98 -1.57
N VAL A 117 -5.40 -0.04 -2.51
CA VAL A 117 -6.39 0.11 -3.57
C VAL A 117 -6.50 -1.19 -4.38
N SER A 118 -7.65 -1.83 -4.30
CA SER A 118 -8.01 -3.09 -4.95
C SER A 118 -9.46 -3.07 -5.42
N ASP A 119 -9.86 -4.05 -6.23
CA ASP A 119 -11.25 -4.24 -6.66
C ASP A 119 -12.22 -4.32 -5.47
N ALA A 120 -11.81 -4.99 -4.39
CA ALA A 120 -12.62 -5.12 -3.18
C ALA A 120 -12.82 -3.75 -2.50
N VAL A 121 -11.76 -2.94 -2.37
CA VAL A 121 -11.84 -1.59 -1.80
C VAL A 121 -12.70 -0.68 -2.67
N VAL A 122 -12.48 -0.69 -3.99
CA VAL A 122 -13.27 0.08 -4.96
C VAL A 122 -14.76 -0.26 -4.85
N ALA A 123 -15.09 -1.55 -4.82
CA ALA A 123 -16.47 -2.02 -4.69
C ALA A 123 -17.10 -1.60 -3.36
N ALA A 124 -16.35 -1.74 -2.26
CA ALA A 124 -16.80 -1.34 -0.92
C ALA A 124 -17.11 0.15 -0.81
N LEU A 125 -16.31 0.99 -1.47
CA LEU A 125 -16.50 2.44 -1.49
C LEU A 125 -17.60 2.89 -2.46
N GLY A 126 -18.16 1.98 -3.26
CA GLY A 126 -19.13 2.29 -4.31
C GLY A 126 -18.54 3.17 -5.42
N VAL A 127 -17.23 3.13 -5.63
CA VAL A 127 -16.54 3.98 -6.59
C VAL A 127 -16.57 3.34 -7.98
N ALA A 128 -17.09 4.07 -8.97
CA ALA A 128 -17.00 3.65 -10.36
C ALA A 128 -15.60 3.95 -10.93
N VAL A 129 -14.84 2.90 -11.27
CA VAL A 129 -13.54 3.06 -11.94
C VAL A 129 -13.75 3.55 -13.36
N THR A 130 -13.53 4.85 -13.54
CA THR A 130 -13.62 5.52 -14.83
C THR A 130 -12.27 6.15 -15.19
N GLU A 131 -12.13 6.60 -16.42
CA GLU A 131 -10.93 7.34 -16.86
C GLU A 131 -10.66 8.61 -16.04
N ARG A 132 -11.67 9.14 -15.34
CA ARG A 132 -11.58 10.38 -14.54
C ARG A 132 -10.87 10.20 -13.20
N ILE A 133 -10.93 8.99 -12.63
CA ILE A 133 -10.32 8.72 -11.31
C ILE A 133 -9.02 7.94 -11.41
N THR A 134 -8.79 7.32 -12.55
CA THR A 134 -7.51 6.67 -12.85
C THR A 134 -6.54 7.71 -13.43
N ILE A 135 -5.26 7.41 -13.48
CA ILE A 135 -4.24 8.26 -14.13
C ILE A 135 -3.31 7.40 -14.97
N ALA A 136 -2.72 7.98 -16.01
CA ALA A 136 -1.73 7.28 -16.84
C ALA A 136 -0.43 7.11 -16.04
N LEU A 137 0.20 5.93 -16.15
CA LEU A 137 1.49 5.71 -15.52
C LEU A 137 2.57 6.62 -16.14
N PRO A 138 3.40 7.27 -15.32
CA PRO A 138 4.66 7.83 -15.79
C PRO A 138 5.56 6.75 -16.40
N ASP A 139 6.47 7.14 -17.30
CA ASP A 139 7.33 6.18 -18.00
C ASP A 139 8.20 5.34 -17.04
N GLN A 140 8.61 5.92 -15.91
CA GLN A 140 9.37 5.24 -14.88
C GLN A 140 8.56 4.10 -14.24
N GLU A 141 7.28 4.32 -13.94
CA GLU A 141 6.38 3.29 -13.40
C GLU A 141 6.01 2.23 -14.46
N LYS A 142 5.88 2.61 -15.73
CA LYS A 142 5.68 1.63 -16.82
C LYS A 142 6.83 0.61 -16.87
N ARG A 143 8.08 1.07 -16.67
CA ARG A 143 9.26 0.19 -16.60
C ARG A 143 9.23 -0.76 -15.40
N ALA A 144 8.45 -0.46 -14.37
CA ALA A 144 8.31 -1.30 -13.19
C ALA A 144 7.30 -2.46 -13.37
N ILE A 145 6.36 -2.37 -14.32
CA ILE A 145 5.35 -3.42 -14.56
C ILE A 145 6.00 -4.80 -14.83
N PRO A 146 7.00 -4.94 -15.73
CA PRO A 146 7.62 -6.25 -15.97
C PRO A 146 8.23 -6.84 -14.70
N LEU A 147 8.92 -6.02 -13.89
CA LEU A 147 9.48 -6.46 -12.62
C LEU A 147 8.36 -6.90 -11.67
N LEU A 148 7.31 -6.09 -11.49
CA LEU A 148 6.19 -6.42 -10.62
C LEU A 148 5.56 -7.76 -10.98
N ARG A 149 5.32 -8.02 -12.27
CA ARG A 149 4.78 -9.31 -12.75
C ARG A 149 5.72 -10.48 -12.48
N GLU A 150 7.02 -10.25 -12.58
CA GLU A 150 8.01 -11.29 -12.31
C GLU A 150 8.06 -11.64 -10.81
N VAL A 151 7.96 -10.64 -9.94
CA VAL A 151 8.17 -10.83 -8.49
C VAL A 151 6.87 -11.10 -7.72
N SER A 152 5.74 -10.74 -8.30
CA SER A 152 4.40 -10.98 -7.75
C SER A 152 3.68 -12.05 -8.56
N SER A 153 3.81 -13.31 -8.12
CA SER A 153 3.13 -14.45 -8.75
C SER A 153 1.61 -14.43 -8.57
N ASP A 154 1.09 -13.56 -7.71
CA ASP A 154 -0.31 -13.49 -7.31
C ASP A 154 -0.82 -12.04 -7.28
N LEU A 155 -0.38 -11.21 -8.24
CA LEU A 155 -0.82 -9.82 -8.32
C LEU A 155 -2.35 -9.71 -8.33
N GLU A 156 -3.00 -10.50 -9.19
CA GLU A 156 -4.45 -10.52 -9.32
C GLU A 156 -5.15 -10.98 -8.03
N GLY A 157 -4.55 -11.89 -7.25
CA GLY A 157 -5.15 -12.37 -6.01
C GLY A 157 -5.33 -11.31 -4.94
N PHE A 158 -4.47 -10.29 -4.88
CA PHE A 158 -4.57 -9.23 -3.88
C PHE A 158 -5.05 -7.88 -4.41
N VAL A 159 -4.83 -7.52 -5.69
CA VAL A 159 -5.43 -6.29 -6.25
C VAL A 159 -6.79 -6.53 -6.90
N GLY A 160 -7.11 -7.76 -7.28
CA GLY A 160 -8.29 -8.09 -8.07
C GLY A 160 -8.11 -7.91 -9.59
N PRO A 161 -8.96 -8.56 -10.40
CA PRO A 161 -8.82 -8.62 -11.86
C PRO A 161 -8.91 -7.27 -12.57
N ASN A 162 -9.75 -6.34 -12.11
CA ASN A 162 -9.94 -5.05 -12.80
C ASN A 162 -8.76 -4.11 -12.54
N CYS A 163 -8.30 -4.00 -11.30
CA CYS A 163 -7.08 -3.29 -10.93
C CYS A 163 -5.85 -3.90 -11.62
N ALA A 164 -5.74 -5.23 -11.65
CA ALA A 164 -4.66 -5.90 -12.38
C ALA A 164 -4.67 -5.53 -13.87
N ARG A 165 -5.85 -5.58 -14.52
CA ARG A 165 -6.04 -5.19 -15.93
C ARG A 165 -5.72 -3.72 -16.18
N MET A 166 -6.17 -2.82 -15.30
CA MET A 166 -5.87 -1.38 -15.35
C MET A 166 -4.37 -1.11 -15.39
N LEU A 167 -3.57 -1.82 -14.59
CA LEU A 167 -2.11 -1.72 -14.61
C LEU A 167 -1.54 -2.18 -15.97
N GLN A 168 -2.11 -3.21 -16.59
CA GLN A 168 -1.69 -3.66 -17.94
C GLN A 168 -1.98 -2.60 -19.00
N ASP A 169 -3.04 -1.83 -18.82
CA ASP A 169 -3.41 -0.68 -19.68
C ASP A 169 -2.58 0.58 -19.37
N ASN A 170 -1.49 0.44 -18.60
CA ASN A 170 -0.61 1.51 -18.15
C ASN A 170 -1.36 2.62 -17.39
N ARG A 171 -2.28 2.23 -16.52
CA ARG A 171 -3.00 3.15 -15.63
C ARG A 171 -2.87 2.74 -14.16
N LYS A 172 -2.99 3.71 -13.26
CA LYS A 172 -3.06 3.51 -11.82
C LYS A 172 -4.26 4.19 -11.20
N LEU A 173 -4.51 3.84 -9.94
CA LEU A 173 -5.53 4.43 -9.07
C LEU A 173 -4.91 4.77 -7.73
N GLU A 174 -5.04 6.03 -7.31
CA GLU A 174 -4.47 6.54 -6.06
C GLU A 174 -5.51 6.47 -4.92
N LEU A 175 -5.03 6.30 -3.69
CA LEU A 175 -5.87 6.27 -2.51
C LEU A 175 -6.62 7.59 -2.32
N GLU A 176 -5.96 8.72 -2.61
CA GLU A 176 -6.53 10.07 -2.56
C GLU A 176 -7.72 10.24 -3.52
N ALA A 177 -7.67 9.60 -4.69
CA ALA A 177 -8.77 9.61 -5.66
C ALA A 177 -9.99 8.88 -5.12
N LEU A 178 -9.80 7.75 -4.44
CA LEU A 178 -10.89 7.03 -3.77
C LEU A 178 -11.51 7.87 -2.65
N VAL A 179 -10.67 8.50 -1.82
CA VAL A 179 -11.13 9.43 -0.75
C VAL A 179 -11.96 10.56 -1.34
N SER A 180 -11.61 11.06 -2.52
CA SER A 180 -12.30 12.21 -3.14
C SER A 180 -13.58 11.85 -3.91
N CYS A 181 -13.75 10.59 -4.34
CA CYS A 181 -14.83 10.19 -5.26
C CYS A 181 -15.82 9.16 -4.69
N HIS A 182 -15.67 8.74 -3.43
CA HIS A 182 -16.62 7.82 -2.81
C HIS A 182 -18.03 8.42 -2.70
N THR A 183 -19.04 7.58 -2.89
CA THR A 183 -20.46 7.97 -2.77
C THR A 183 -21.14 7.36 -1.55
N THR A 184 -20.51 6.37 -0.94
CA THR A 184 -21.04 5.64 0.21
C THR A 184 -20.40 6.19 1.49
N PRO A 185 -21.19 6.64 2.50
CA PRO A 185 -20.65 6.94 3.82
C PRO A 185 -20.05 5.67 4.39
N VAL A 186 -18.72 5.64 4.54
CA VAL A 186 -18.05 4.44 5.02
C VAL A 186 -17.98 4.47 6.53
N THR A 187 -19.07 4.09 7.18
CA THR A 187 -18.99 3.69 8.59
C THR A 187 -18.12 2.45 8.67
N ASN A 188 -16.93 2.59 9.27
CA ASN A 188 -16.06 1.49 9.61
C ASN A 188 -15.36 0.81 8.41
N LEU A 189 -14.78 1.61 7.50
CA LEU A 189 -13.97 1.14 6.37
C LEU A 189 -12.95 0.09 6.79
N LEU A 190 -12.27 0.30 7.91
CA LEU A 190 -11.29 -0.66 8.41
C LEU A 190 -11.92 -2.00 8.78
N SER A 191 -13.07 -2.03 9.45
CA SER A 191 -13.71 -3.31 9.71
C SER A 191 -14.19 -3.95 8.42
N LEU A 192 -14.70 -3.18 7.46
CA LEU A 192 -15.06 -3.71 6.14
C LEU A 192 -13.84 -4.29 5.41
N LEU A 193 -12.71 -3.59 5.46
CA LEU A 193 -11.47 -4.01 4.83
C LEU A 193 -10.79 -5.19 5.55
N ILE A 194 -10.86 -5.24 6.88
CA ILE A 194 -10.33 -6.33 7.71
C ILE A 194 -11.23 -7.57 7.61
N ASP A 195 -12.56 -7.41 7.63
CA ASP A 195 -13.52 -8.51 7.53
C ASP A 195 -13.57 -9.11 6.11
N ALA A 196 -13.10 -8.37 5.10
CA ALA A 196 -13.00 -8.82 3.71
C ALA A 196 -11.65 -9.47 3.35
N ALA A 197 -10.64 -9.37 4.23
CA ALA A 197 -9.29 -9.93 4.05
C ALA A 197 -9.16 -11.32 4.71
#